data_AF-A0A8S0VBJ4-F1
#
_entry.id   AF-A0A8S0VBJ4-F1
#
_cell.length_a   1.000
_cell.length_b   1.000
_cell.length_c   1.000
_cell.angle_alpha   90.00
_cell.angle_beta   90.00
_cell.angle_gamma   90.00
#
_symmetry.space_group_name_H-M   'P 1'
#
loop_
_entity.id
_entity.type
_entity.pdbx_description
1 polymer ?
#
loop_
_entity_poly.entity_id
_entity_poly.type
_entity_poly.pdbx_seq_one_letter_code
_entity_poly.pdbx_strand_id
1 'polypeptide(L)'
;MITRGKAGVFKPKVYAGQSTEYNPGSTEPKNVTEALMNADWREAMEEEFKALVKNKTWKLVPPSPSYNIVGNKWVFKVKHNSDGSVQKFKARLVAKGFH
;
A
#
# COMPACT_ATOMS: atom_id res chain seq x y z
N MET A 1 17.39 15.82 22.30
CA MET A 1 16.45 14.76 21.87
C MET A 1 17.19 13.81 20.93
N ILE A 2 17.45 12.55 21.34
CA ILE A 2 18.17 11.56 20.52
C ILE A 2 17.13 10.60 19.93
N THR A 3 17.14 10.39 18.62
CA THR A 3 16.25 9.43 17.95
C THR A 3 16.77 8.00 18.16
N ARG A 4 15.88 7.01 18.12
CA ARG A 4 16.25 5.59 18.29
C ARG A 4 17.37 5.12 17.34
N GLY A 5 17.38 5.63 16.11
CA GLY A 5 18.46 5.36 15.14
C GLY A 5 19.80 5.97 15.56
N LYS A 6 19.80 7.20 16.12
CA LYS A 6 21.02 7.83 16.66
C LYS A 6 21.55 7.14 17.93
N ALA A 7 20.71 6.39 18.63
CA ALA A 7 21.09 5.54 19.76
C ALA A 7 21.49 4.10 19.34
N GLY A 8 21.66 3.83 18.04
CA GLY A 8 22.10 2.52 17.53
C GLY A 8 21.07 1.40 17.67
N VAL A 9 19.81 1.72 18.01
CA VAL A 9 18.75 0.73 18.19
C VAL A 9 18.14 0.39 16.84
N PHE A 10 18.75 -0.57 16.13
CA PHE A 10 18.22 -1.18 14.92
C PHE A 10 17.69 -2.58 15.24
N LYS A 11 16.37 -2.78 15.19
CA LYS A 11 15.77 -4.12 15.29
C LYS A 11 15.60 -4.67 13.87
N PRO A 12 16.36 -5.69 13.45
CA PRO A 12 16.15 -6.32 12.16
C PRO A 12 14.75 -6.93 12.12
N LYS A 13 14.09 -6.79 10.98
CA LYS A 13 12.76 -7.35 10.78
C LYS A 13 12.92 -8.85 10.52
N VAL A 14 12.81 -9.65 11.58
CA VAL A 14 12.92 -11.11 11.50
C VAL A 14 11.62 -11.65 10.91
N TYR A 15 11.68 -12.12 9.67
CA TYR A 15 10.62 -12.94 9.08
C TYR A 15 10.97 -14.39 9.40
N ALA A 16 10.55 -14.87 10.57
CA ALA A 16 10.69 -16.29 10.93
C ALA A 16 9.92 -17.13 9.88
N GLY A 17 10.55 -18.21 9.41
CA GLY A 17 10.16 -18.98 8.22
C GLY A 17 8.66 -19.19 8.08
N GLN A 18 8.08 -18.54 7.07
CA GLN A 18 6.71 -18.81 6.63
C GLN A 18 6.83 -19.62 5.34
N SER A 19 6.47 -20.89 5.38
CA SER A 19 6.05 -21.62 4.19
C SER A 19 4.90 -20.84 3.58
N THR A 20 5.16 -20.12 2.49
CA THR A 20 4.08 -19.55 1.70
C THR A 20 3.39 -20.72 1.02
N GLU A 21 2.30 -21.21 1.60
CA GLU A 21 1.35 -22.02 0.83
C GLU A 21 0.95 -21.14 -0.37
N TYR A 22 1.35 -21.57 -1.56
CA TYR A 22 1.11 -20.85 -2.80
C TYR A 22 -0.40 -20.83 -3.05
N ASN A 23 -1.03 -19.71 -2.69
CA ASN A 23 -2.42 -19.46 -3.00
C ASN A 23 -2.45 -18.59 -4.27
N PRO A 24 -2.81 -19.13 -5.45
CA PRO A 24 -2.72 -18.39 -6.72
C PRO A 24 -3.63 -17.14 -6.81
N GLY A 25 -4.49 -16.91 -5.80
CA GLY A 25 -5.26 -15.67 -5.63
C GLY A 25 -4.65 -14.63 -4.67
N SER A 26 -3.56 -14.95 -3.96
CA SER A 26 -2.92 -14.07 -2.97
C SER A 26 -1.64 -13.39 -3.46
N THR A 27 -1.33 -13.50 -4.76
CA THR A 27 -0.19 -12.81 -5.36
C THR A 27 -0.44 -11.31 -5.38
N GLU A 28 0.49 -10.56 -4.79
CA GLU A 28 0.41 -9.10 -4.78
C GLU A 28 0.54 -8.57 -6.22
N PRO A 29 -0.46 -7.85 -6.75
CA PRO A 29 -0.43 -7.38 -8.12
C PRO A 29 0.68 -6.35 -8.27
N LYS A 30 1.41 -6.45 -9.37
CA LYS A 30 2.52 -5.53 -9.64
C LYS A 30 2.01 -4.23 -10.23
N ASN A 31 0.91 -4.33 -10.98
CA ASN A 31 0.34 -3.26 -11.76
C ASN A 31 -1.14 -3.05 -11.41
N VAL A 32 -1.64 -1.83 -11.61
CA VAL A 32 -3.04 -1.48 -11.33
C VAL A 32 -4.01 -2.31 -12.19
N THR A 33 -3.65 -2.59 -13.44
CA THR A 33 -4.47 -3.40 -14.35
C THR A 33 -4.72 -4.81 -13.79
N GLU A 34 -3.68 -5.46 -13.25
CA GLU A 34 -3.81 -6.78 -12.61
C GLU A 34 -4.68 -6.69 -11.35
N ALA A 35 -4.48 -5.66 -10.53
CA ALA A 35 -5.28 -5.43 -9.33
C ALA A 35 -6.76 -5.25 -9.66
N LEU A 36 -7.09 -4.50 -10.71
CA LEU A 36 -8.48 -4.25 -11.12
C LEU A 36 -9.18 -5.49 -11.66
N MET A 37 -8.45 -6.48 -12.17
CA MET A 37 -9.02 -7.75 -12.64
C MET A 37 -9.52 -8.63 -11.48
N ASN A 38 -9.01 -8.42 -10.27
CA ASN A 38 -9.41 -9.17 -9.07
C ASN A 38 -10.39 -8.34 -8.22
N ALA A 39 -11.47 -8.98 -7.77
CA ALA A 39 -12.53 -8.33 -6.99
C ALA A 39 -12.03 -7.83 -5.63
N ASP A 40 -11.24 -8.62 -4.91
CA ASP A 40 -10.73 -8.28 -3.57
C ASP A 40 -9.82 -7.06 -3.61
N TRP A 41 -8.96 -6.99 -4.62
CA TRP A 41 -8.06 -5.84 -4.83
C TRP A 41 -8.82 -4.59 -5.26
N ARG A 42 -9.86 -4.73 -6.09
CA ARG A 42 -10.74 -3.63 -6.49
C ARG A 42 -11.49 -3.06 -5.30
N GLU A 43 -12.04 -3.92 -4.44
CA GLU A 43 -12.72 -3.51 -3.22
C GLU A 43 -11.76 -2.76 -2.29
N ALA A 44 -10.55 -3.28 -2.07
CA ALA A 44 -9.54 -2.62 -1.26
C ALA A 44 -9.15 -1.22 -1.80
N MET A 45 -9.08 -1.04 -3.13
CA MET A 45 -8.83 0.26 -3.75
C MET A 45 -9.99 1.24 -3.54
N GLU A 46 -11.23 0.76 -3.69
CA GLU A 46 -12.45 1.54 -3.50
C GLU A 46 -12.59 2.00 -2.03
N GLU A 47 -12.30 1.13 -1.07
CA GLU A 47 -12.29 1.48 0.35
C GLU A 47 -11.30 2.60 0.67
N GLU A 48 -10.06 2.51 0.16
CA GLU A 48 -9.05 3.56 0.34
C GLU A 48 -9.52 4.87 -0.28
N PHE A 49 -10.06 4.83 -1.51
CA PHE A 49 -10.57 6.03 -2.18
C PHE A 49 -11.70 6.68 -1.38
N LYS A 50 -12.69 5.89 -0.93
CA LYS A 50 -13.78 6.37 -0.06
C LYS A 50 -13.26 6.97 1.23
N ALA A 51 -12.24 6.37 1.84
CA ALA A 51 -11.62 6.89 3.06
C ALA A 51 -10.96 8.26 2.81
N LEU A 52 -10.24 8.44 1.69
CA LEU A 52 -9.64 9.72 1.31
C LEU A 52 -10.69 10.82 1.13
N VAL A 53 -11.79 10.50 0.43
CA VAL A 53 -12.92 11.42 0.22
C VAL A 53 -13.59 11.77 1.55
N LYS A 54 -13.90 10.76 2.39
CA LYS A 54 -14.53 10.95 3.70
C LYS A 54 -13.69 11.85 4.60
N ASN A 55 -12.38 11.68 4.59
CA ASN A 55 -11.46 12.45 5.41
C ASN A 55 -11.26 13.89 4.89
N LYS A 56 -11.77 14.23 3.70
CA LYS A 56 -11.61 15.55 3.06
C LYS A 56 -10.15 16.02 3.00
N THR A 57 -9.23 15.06 2.90
CA THR A 57 -7.78 15.34 2.95
C THR A 57 -7.23 15.77 1.59
N TRP A 58 -8.02 15.61 0.52
CA TRP A 58 -7.63 15.90 -0.86
C TRP A 58 -8.74 16.68 -1.56
N LYS A 59 -8.35 17.67 -2.36
CA LYS A 59 -9.23 18.36 -3.30
C LYS A 59 -8.62 18.22 -4.69
N LEU A 60 -9.45 17.81 -5.66
CA LEU A 60 -9.04 17.82 -7.06
C LEU A 60 -8.88 19.28 -7.51
N VAL A 61 -7.69 19.62 -7.97
CA VAL A 61 -7.33 20.97 -8.45
C VAL A 61 -6.74 20.87 -9.85
N PRO A 62 -7.01 21.84 -10.74
CA PRO A 62 -6.37 21.87 -12.04
C PRO A 62 -4.85 22.05 -11.89
N PRO A 63 -4.05 21.43 -12.76
CA PRO A 63 -2.61 21.63 -12.77
C PRO A 63 -2.26 23.07 -13.18
N SER A 64 -1.27 23.66 -12.53
CA SER A 64 -0.66 24.94 -12.92
C SER A 64 0.74 24.67 -13.48
N PRO A 65 1.18 25.39 -14.53
CA PRO A 65 2.56 25.30 -15.02
C PRO A 65 3.63 25.58 -13.96
N SER A 66 3.28 26.30 -12.89
CA SER A 66 4.17 26.63 -11.78
C SER A 66 4.31 25.54 -10.72
N TYR A 67 3.53 24.45 -10.80
CA TYR A 67 3.55 23.37 -9.80
C TYR A 67 4.49 22.24 -10.20
N ASN A 68 5.30 21.79 -9.25
CA ASN A 68 6.02 20.51 -9.38
C ASN A 68 5.05 19.36 -9.08
N ILE A 69 4.40 18.84 -10.11
CA ILE A 69 3.39 17.79 -9.99
C ILE A 69 4.08 16.45 -9.70
N VAL A 70 3.85 15.92 -8.51
CA VAL A 70 4.33 14.59 -8.12
C VAL A 70 3.32 13.54 -8.57
N GLY A 71 3.79 12.54 -9.31
CA GLY A 71 2.96 11.39 -9.69
C GLY A 71 2.49 10.59 -8.47
N ASN A 72 1.44 9.81 -8.62
CA ASN A 72 1.00 8.85 -7.61
C ASN A 72 1.22 7.40 -8.06
N LYS A 73 1.14 6.46 -7.11
CA LYS A 73 1.21 5.02 -7.36
C LYS A 73 0.33 4.29 -6.35
N TRP A 74 -0.28 3.19 -6.79
CA TRP A 74 -0.91 2.22 -5.90
C TRP A 74 0.10 1.22 -5.33
N VAL A 75 0.01 0.96 -4.03
CA VAL A 75 0.77 -0.06 -3.32
C VAL A 75 -0.19 -1.10 -2.79
N PHE A 76 0.05 -2.36 -3.14
CA PHE A 76 -0.75 -3.51 -2.75
C PHE A 76 0.00 -4.35 -1.73
N LYS A 77 -0.71 -4.83 -0.70
CA LYS A 77 -0.16 -5.72 0.30
C LYS A 77 -1.22 -6.67 0.83
N VAL A 78 -0.92 -7.96 0.90
CA VAL A 78 -1.76 -8.91 1.63
C VAL A 78 -1.37 -8.88 3.10
N LYS A 79 -2.35 -8.68 3.98
CA LYS A 79 -2.20 -8.82 5.43
C LYS A 79 -2.60 -10.23 5.82
N HIS A 80 -1.72 -10.90 6.55
CA HIS A 80 -1.96 -12.24 7.07
C HIS A 80 -2.16 -12.18 8.58
N ASN A 81 -2.97 -13.09 9.09
CA ASN A 81 -3.13 -13.38 10.51
C ASN A 81 -1.90 -14.16 11.04
N SER A 82 -1.83 -14.38 12.35
CA SER A 82 -0.74 -15.15 12.98
C SER A 82 -0.68 -16.61 12.55
N ASP A 83 -1.82 -17.16 12.13
CA ASP A 83 -1.97 -18.51 11.59
C ASP A 83 -1.61 -18.62 10.09
N GLY A 84 -1.26 -17.49 9.45
CA GLY A 84 -0.93 -17.44 8.02
C GLY A 84 -2.13 -17.24 7.09
N SER A 85 -3.37 -17.24 7.61
CA SER A 85 -4.57 -16.97 6.80
C SER A 85 -4.62 -15.51 6.33
N VAL A 86 -5.26 -15.25 5.18
CA VAL A 86 -5.44 -13.88 4.68
C VAL A 86 -6.41 -13.13 5.59
N GLN A 87 -5.90 -12.10 6.27
CA GLN A 87 -6.70 -11.19 7.08
C GLN A 87 -7.40 -10.14 6.23
N LYS A 88 -6.64 -9.50 5.32
CA LYS A 88 -7.14 -8.40 4.49
C LYS A 88 -6.25 -8.10 3.30
N PHE A 89 -6.88 -7.78 2.16
CA PHE A 89 -6.23 -7.13 1.04
C PHE A 89 -6.13 -5.63 1.30
N LYS A 90 -4.92 -5.08 1.20
CA LYS A 90 -4.65 -3.67 1.49
C LYS A 90 -4.10 -2.97 0.26
N ALA A 91 -4.85 -1.98 -0.23
CA ALA A 91 -4.40 -1.04 -1.25
C ALA A 91 -4.16 0.34 -0.63
N ARG A 92 -3.16 1.07 -1.13
CA ARG A 92 -2.91 2.47 -0.75
C ARG A 92 -2.49 3.30 -1.93
N LEU A 93 -3.02 4.52 -2.02
CA LEU A 93 -2.57 5.53 -2.96
C LEU A 93 -1.47 6.37 -2.31
N VAL A 94 -0.27 6.35 -2.88
CA VAL A 94 0.90 7.04 -2.34
C VAL A 94 1.55 7.95 -3.38
N ALA A 95 2.26 8.97 -2.93
CA ALA A 95 3.11 9.77 -3.80
C ALA A 95 4.26 8.92 -4.34
N LYS A 96 4.53 9.01 -5.65
CA LYS A 96 5.66 8.36 -6.30
C LYS A 96 6.93 9.15 -5.98
N GLY A 97 7.73 8.62 -5.07
CA GLY A 97 8.83 9.37 -4.45
C GLY A 97 10.09 9.61 -5.30
N PHE A 98 10.21 9.12 -6.55
CA PHE A 98 11.41 9.26 -7.39
C PHE A 98 11.09 9.11 -8.90
N HIS A 99 11.96 9.66 -9.75
CA HIS A 99 12.01 9.44 -11.21
C HIS A 99 12.91 8.26 -11.56
#